data_AF-A0A952F032-F1
#
_entry.id   AF-A0A952F032-F1
#
_cell.length_a   1.000
_cell.length_b   1.000
_cell.length_c   1.000
_cell.angle_alpha   90.00
_cell.angle_beta   90.00
_cell.angle_gamma   90.00
#
_symmetry.space_group_name_H-M   'P 1'
#
loop_
_entity.id
_entity.type
_entity.pdbx_description
1 polymer ?
#
loop_
_entity_poly.entity_id
_entity_poly.type
_entity_poly.pdbx_seq_one_letter_code
_entity_poly.pdbx_strand_id
1 'polypeptide(L)'
;MDAETSWRVIEQERLSLADLLEGLSEDEWNTPSLCEGWRIKDVAAHVALAPQPPSPWTMLVEGLRAGGRFRKINHDFSVRHAEQPGADLVAELLQHASSRRLPKVTNARNILFDILVHGQDIAIPLGLPREMPKDAARAA
;
A
#
# COMPACT_ATOMS: atom_id res chain seq x y z
N MET A 1 14.60 7.35 14.49
CA MET A 1 15.03 6.18 13.71
C MET A 1 15.84 6.68 12.52
N ASP A 2 16.97 6.06 12.20
CA ASP A 2 17.76 6.41 11.01
C ASP A 2 17.14 5.79 9.74
N ALA A 3 17.59 6.25 8.57
CA ALA A 3 17.02 5.85 7.28
C ALA A 3 17.18 4.35 6.98
N GLU A 4 18.28 3.73 7.36
CA GLU A 4 18.50 2.29 7.11
C GLU A 4 17.58 1.44 7.98
N THR A 5 17.42 1.83 9.25
CA THR A 5 16.45 1.17 10.13
C THR A 5 15.03 1.33 9.60
N SER A 6 14.64 2.51 9.11
CA SER A 6 13.32 2.72 8.50
C SER A 6 13.10 1.81 7.29
N TRP A 7 14.09 1.69 6.40
CA TRP A 7 13.96 0.83 5.21
C TRP A 7 13.86 -0.65 5.54
N ARG A 8 14.60 -1.11 6.54
CA ARG A 8 14.48 -2.49 7.04
C ARG A 8 13.08 -2.76 7.60
N VAL A 9 12.52 -1.82 8.38
CA VAL A 9 11.15 -1.97 8.89
C VAL A 9 10.14 -1.96 7.73
N ILE A 10 10.28 -1.05 6.75
CA ILE A 10 9.39 -1.02 5.58
C ILE A 10 9.40 -2.37 4.85
N GLU A 11 10.57 -2.96 4.62
CA GLU A 11 10.69 -4.26 3.98
C GLU A 11 10.00 -5.36 4.81
N GLN A 12 10.27 -5.41 6.12
CA GLN A 12 9.64 -6.37 7.03
C GLN A 12 8.11 -6.25 7.05
N GLU A 13 7.60 -5.03 7.10
CA GLU A 13 6.16 -4.77 7.12
C GLU A 13 5.48 -5.16 5.80
N ARG A 14 6.14 -4.95 4.65
CA ARG A 14 5.67 -5.40 3.34
C ARG A 14 5.63 -6.92 3.22
N LEU A 15 6.67 -7.61 3.68
CA LEU A 15 6.71 -9.09 3.70
C LEU A 15 5.61 -9.64 4.60
N SER A 16 5.50 -9.13 5.84
CA SER A 16 4.44 -9.54 6.76
C SER A 16 3.04 -9.23 6.24
N LEU A 17 2.86 -8.14 5.49
CA LEU A 17 1.58 -7.85 4.84
C LEU A 17 1.27 -8.84 3.73
N ALA A 18 2.26 -9.21 2.90
CA ALA A 18 2.10 -10.23 1.87
C ALA A 18 1.68 -11.58 2.48
N ASP A 19 2.32 -12.01 3.57
CA ASP A 19 1.97 -13.24 4.30
C ASP A 19 0.52 -13.21 4.83
N LEU A 20 0.07 -12.06 5.36
CA LEU A 20 -1.31 -11.89 5.81
C LEU A 20 -2.30 -12.02 4.65
N LEU A 21 -1.99 -11.38 3.51
CA LEU A 21 -2.85 -11.33 2.33
C LEU A 21 -2.95 -12.69 1.62
N GLU A 22 -1.88 -13.50 1.63
CA GLU A 22 -1.87 -14.85 1.08
C GLU A 22 -2.87 -15.78 1.79
N GLY A 23 -3.12 -15.54 3.08
CA GLY A 23 -4.08 -16.31 3.87
C GLY A 23 -5.54 -15.93 3.70
N LEU A 24 -5.86 -14.86 2.96
CA LEU A 24 -7.23 -14.35 2.84
C LEU A 24 -8.05 -15.10 1.78
N SER A 25 -9.31 -15.35 2.11
CA SER A 25 -10.34 -15.78 1.18
C SER A 25 -10.80 -14.64 0.25
N GLU A 26 -11.45 -14.99 -0.86
CA GLU A 26 -12.00 -14.00 -1.81
C GLU A 26 -13.00 -13.03 -1.15
N ASP A 27 -13.81 -13.50 -0.22
CA ASP A 27 -14.77 -12.66 0.52
C ASP A 27 -14.05 -11.65 1.43
N GLU A 28 -12.97 -12.08 2.09
CA GLU A 28 -12.14 -11.19 2.91
C GLU A 28 -11.44 -10.14 2.06
N TRP A 29 -10.91 -10.50 0.88
CA TRP A 29 -10.34 -9.54 -0.07
C TRP A 29 -11.34 -8.45 -0.51
N ASN A 30 -12.63 -8.77 -0.55
CA ASN A 30 -13.71 -7.84 -0.92
C ASN A 30 -14.35 -7.12 0.28
N THR A 31 -13.90 -7.39 1.51
CA THR A 31 -14.40 -6.73 2.73
C THR A 31 -14.04 -5.24 2.73
N PRO A 32 -14.93 -4.35 3.19
CA PRO A 32 -14.60 -2.94 3.38
C PRO A 32 -13.43 -2.74 4.36
N SER A 33 -12.45 -1.95 3.95
CA SER A 33 -11.33 -1.53 4.81
C SER A 33 -11.73 -0.35 5.71
N LEU A 34 -10.82 0.08 6.59
CA LEU A 34 -10.99 1.36 7.31
C LEU A 34 -10.81 2.60 6.41
N CYS A 35 -10.23 2.45 5.23
CA CYS A 35 -10.20 3.50 4.22
C CYS A 35 -11.59 3.61 3.57
N GLU A 36 -12.33 4.68 3.87
CA GLU A 36 -13.68 4.90 3.34
C GLU A 36 -13.74 4.77 1.81
N GLY A 37 -14.59 3.86 1.32
CA GLY A 37 -14.76 3.58 -0.10
C GLY A 37 -13.79 2.54 -0.69
N TRP A 38 -12.87 2.00 0.11
CA TRP A 38 -11.88 1.00 -0.32
C TRP A 38 -12.17 -0.36 0.31
N ARG A 39 -12.09 -1.41 -0.50
CA ARG A 39 -11.98 -2.78 -0.01
C ARG A 39 -10.54 -3.10 0.34
N ILE A 40 -10.32 -4.22 1.02
CA ILE A 40 -8.98 -4.70 1.38
C ILE A 40 -8.07 -4.84 0.15
N LYS A 41 -8.56 -5.39 -0.96
CA LYS A 41 -7.78 -5.48 -2.20
C LYS A 41 -7.39 -4.13 -2.79
N ASP A 42 -8.22 -3.11 -2.63
CA ASP A 42 -7.92 -1.77 -3.12
C ASP A 42 -6.76 -1.17 -2.30
N VAL A 43 -6.78 -1.34 -0.97
CA VAL A 43 -5.71 -0.86 -0.07
C VAL A 43 -4.40 -1.62 -0.34
N ALA A 44 -4.47 -2.94 -0.50
CA ALA A 44 -3.31 -3.76 -0.84
C ALA A 44 -2.68 -3.32 -2.17
N ALA A 45 -3.51 -3.01 -3.19
CA ALA A 45 -3.03 -2.48 -4.46
C ALA A 45 -2.31 -1.12 -4.29
N HIS A 46 -2.86 -0.20 -3.49
CA HIS A 46 -2.18 1.08 -3.21
C HIS A 46 -0.79 0.87 -2.61
N VAL A 47 -0.67 -0.03 -1.63
CA VAL A 47 0.62 -0.35 -0.99
C VAL A 47 1.59 -1.01 -1.97
N ALA A 48 1.12 -1.96 -2.79
CA ALA A 48 1.93 -2.64 -3.82
C ALA A 48 2.45 -1.67 -4.89
N LEU A 49 1.69 -0.61 -5.19
CA LEU A 49 2.02 0.42 -6.16
C LEU A 49 2.91 1.54 -5.60
N ALA A 50 3.00 1.71 -4.28
CA ALA A 50 3.86 2.73 -3.67
C ALA A 50 5.34 2.71 -4.14
N PRO A 51 6.02 1.55 -4.26
CA PRO A 51 7.38 1.46 -4.83
C PRO A 51 7.42 1.53 -6.37
N GLN A 52 6.27 1.60 -7.04
CA GLN A 52 6.09 1.62 -8.48
C GLN A 52 5.55 2.99 -8.93
N PRO A 53 6.33 4.08 -8.82
CA PRO A 53 5.83 5.40 -9.17
C PRO A 53 5.33 5.39 -10.62
N PRO A 54 4.08 5.81 -10.88
CA PRO A 54 3.53 5.83 -12.22
C PRO A 54 4.44 6.65 -13.13
N SER A 55 4.53 6.25 -14.40
CA SER A 55 5.34 6.99 -15.37
C SER A 55 4.89 8.47 -15.40
N PRO A 56 5.79 9.42 -15.69
CA PRO A 56 5.42 10.83 -15.82
C PRO A 56 4.25 11.06 -16.79
N TRP A 57 4.16 10.24 -17.83
CA TRP A 57 3.05 10.22 -18.78
C TRP A 57 1.73 9.75 -18.14
N THR A 58 1.77 8.68 -17.35
CA THR A 58 0.62 8.17 -16.58
C THR A 58 0.13 9.20 -15.57
N MET A 59 1.05 9.86 -14.86
CA MET A 59 0.70 10.95 -13.93
C MET A 59 0.05 12.14 -14.65
N LEU A 60 0.52 12.50 -15.84
CA LEU A 60 -0.05 13.58 -16.64
C LEU A 60 -1.46 13.25 -17.13
N VAL A 61 -1.66 12.05 -17.69
CA VAL A 61 -2.96 11.59 -18.19
C VAL A 61 -4.00 11.50 -17.06
N GLU A 62 -3.63 10.92 -15.92
CA GLU A 62 -4.53 10.80 -14.77
C GLU A 62 -4.75 12.16 -14.07
N GLY A 63 -3.74 13.04 -14.05
CA GLY A 63 -3.85 14.43 -13.60
C GLY A 63 -4.88 15.23 -14.38
N LEU A 64 -4.88 15.07 -15.71
CA LEU A 64 -5.85 15.70 -16.61
C LEU A 64 -7.25 15.07 -16.47
N ARG A 65 -7.38 13.74 -16.36
CA ARG A 65 -8.68 13.06 -16.19
C ARG A 65 -9.36 13.37 -14.85
N ALA A 66 -8.60 13.57 -13.78
CA ALA A 66 -9.14 13.81 -12.45
C ALA A 66 -9.38 15.29 -12.11
N GLY A 67 -9.09 16.22 -13.03
CA GLY A 67 -9.23 17.66 -12.81
C GLY A 67 -8.36 18.18 -11.65
N GLY A 68 -7.15 17.61 -11.46
CA GLY A 68 -6.21 18.04 -10.42
C GLY A 68 -6.48 17.50 -9.00
N ARG A 69 -7.46 16.61 -8.81
CA ARG A 69 -7.74 16.00 -7.49
C ARG A 69 -6.90 14.73 -7.26
N PHE A 70 -5.70 14.89 -6.71
CA PHE A 70 -4.75 13.78 -6.42
C PHE A 70 -5.37 12.61 -5.62
N ARG A 71 -6.23 12.89 -4.62
CA ARG A 71 -6.92 11.84 -3.85
C ARG A 71 -7.78 10.92 -4.73
N LYS A 72 -8.43 11.48 -5.76
CA LYS A 72 -9.25 10.71 -6.71
C LYS A 72 -8.37 9.88 -7.66
N ILE A 73 -7.18 10.37 -8.03
CA ILE A 73 -6.23 9.64 -8.88
C ILE A 73 -5.72 8.39 -8.16
N ASN A 74 -5.24 8.54 -6.92
CA ASN A 74 -4.73 7.40 -6.15
C ASN A 74 -5.80 6.33 -5.91
N HIS A 75 -7.03 6.75 -5.60
CA HIS A 75 -8.18 5.86 -5.49
C HIS A 75 -8.46 5.12 -6.81
N ASP A 76 -8.69 5.86 -7.90
CA ASP A 76 -9.08 5.26 -9.18
C ASP A 76 -7.97 4.36 -9.74
N PHE A 77 -6.70 4.69 -9.52
CA PHE A 77 -5.57 3.88 -9.96
C PHE A 77 -5.48 2.56 -9.18
N SER A 78 -5.64 2.61 -7.85
CA SER A 78 -5.56 1.42 -6.99
C SER A 78 -6.74 0.47 -7.22
N VAL A 79 -7.97 0.99 -7.32
CA VAL A 79 -9.16 0.20 -7.64
C VAL A 79 -9.02 -0.45 -9.02
N ARG A 80 -8.56 0.28 -10.03
CA ARG A 80 -8.34 -0.30 -11.36
C ARG A 80 -7.28 -1.40 -11.34
N HIS A 81 -6.20 -1.21 -10.60
CA HIS A 81 -5.12 -2.20 -10.47
C HIS A 81 -5.60 -3.48 -9.78
N ALA A 82 -6.36 -3.34 -8.68
CA ALA A 82 -6.93 -4.46 -7.96
C ALA A 82 -7.96 -5.28 -8.78
N GLU A 83 -8.58 -4.66 -9.79
CA GLU A 83 -9.55 -5.32 -10.69
C GLU A 83 -8.90 -5.84 -11.98
N GLN A 84 -7.58 -5.69 -12.18
CA GLN A 84 -6.92 -6.21 -13.38
C GLN A 84 -6.94 -7.74 -13.37
N PRO A 85 -7.41 -8.40 -14.45
CA PRO A 85 -7.31 -9.85 -14.57
C PRO A 85 -5.85 -10.31 -14.44
N GLY A 86 -5.58 -11.18 -13.46
CA GLY A 86 -4.23 -11.70 -13.20
C GLY A 86 -3.35 -10.81 -12.32
N ALA A 87 -3.89 -9.75 -11.71
CA ALA A 87 -3.18 -9.03 -10.65
C ALA A 87 -2.91 -9.95 -9.46
N ASP A 88 -1.63 -10.14 -9.14
CA ASP A 88 -1.17 -10.88 -7.97
C ASP A 88 -0.50 -9.90 -7.02
N LEU A 89 -1.33 -9.25 -6.20
CA LEU A 89 -0.89 -8.21 -5.26
C LEU A 89 0.10 -8.75 -4.22
N VAL A 90 0.00 -10.04 -3.88
CA VAL A 90 0.94 -10.72 -2.98
C VAL A 90 2.30 -10.82 -3.67
N ALA A 91 2.35 -11.33 -4.89
CA ALA A 91 3.59 -11.43 -5.65
C ALA A 91 4.23 -10.05 -5.89
N GLU A 92 3.44 -9.01 -6.17
CA GLU A 92 3.94 -7.64 -6.33
C GLU A 92 4.56 -7.08 -5.03
N LEU A 93 3.91 -7.30 -3.89
CA LEU A 93 4.44 -6.90 -2.58
C LEU A 93 5.76 -7.63 -2.28
N LEU A 94 5.83 -8.93 -2.53
CA LEU A 94 7.04 -9.73 -2.36
C LEU A 94 8.17 -9.26 -3.28
N GLN A 95 7.86 -9.04 -4.57
CA GLN A 95 8.83 -8.58 -5.57
C GLN A 95 9.42 -7.20 -5.23
N HIS A 96 8.62 -6.34 -4.58
CA HIS A 96 9.01 -4.97 -4.28
C HIS A 96 9.26 -4.70 -2.80
N ALA A 97 9.33 -5.72 -1.96
CA ALA A 97 9.46 -5.57 -0.51
C ALA A 97 10.67 -4.69 -0.13
N SER A 98 11.85 -5.01 -0.69
CA SER A 98 13.11 -4.28 -0.46
C SER A 98 13.29 -3.03 -1.32
N SER A 99 12.31 -2.70 -2.19
CA SER A 99 12.41 -1.55 -3.10
C SER A 99 12.44 -0.25 -2.31
N ARG A 100 13.51 0.51 -2.51
CA ARG A 100 13.69 1.87 -1.98
C ARG A 100 13.27 2.95 -2.96
N ARG A 101 12.60 2.59 -4.06
CA ARG A 101 12.08 3.56 -5.02
C ARG A 101 10.99 4.40 -4.35
N LEU A 102 11.09 5.71 -4.55
CA LEU A 102 10.17 6.70 -4.00
C LEU A 102 9.53 7.50 -5.13
N PRO A 103 8.22 7.78 -5.07
CA PRO A 103 7.64 8.91 -5.78
C PRO A 103 8.39 10.21 -5.47
N LYS A 104 8.59 11.09 -6.47
CA LYS A 104 9.37 12.34 -6.30
C LYS A 104 8.85 13.29 -5.22
N VAL A 105 7.61 13.11 -4.78
CA VAL A 105 6.92 13.96 -3.78
C VAL A 105 6.90 13.37 -2.38
N THR A 106 7.57 12.22 -2.14
CA THR A 106 7.54 11.54 -0.84
C THR A 106 8.94 11.18 -0.34
N ASN A 107 9.03 10.72 0.89
CA ASN A 107 10.28 10.34 1.56
C ASN A 107 10.09 9.02 2.34
N ALA A 108 11.18 8.46 2.86
CA ALA A 108 11.15 7.19 3.59
C ALA A 108 10.25 7.22 4.84
N ARG A 109 10.13 8.38 5.52
CA ARG A 109 9.24 8.54 6.68
C ARG A 109 7.78 8.38 6.29
N ASN A 110 7.37 8.99 5.18
CA ASN A 110 6.01 8.84 4.66
C ASN A 110 5.72 7.40 4.22
N ILE A 111 6.68 6.71 3.59
CA ILE A 111 6.49 5.29 3.22
C ILE A 111 6.39 4.40 4.45
N LEU A 112 7.17 4.70 5.50
CA LEU A 112 7.06 4.00 6.77
C LEU A 112 5.68 4.21 7.40
N PHE A 113 5.19 5.45 7.45
CA PHE A 113 3.83 5.75 7.90
C PHE A 113 2.78 4.98 7.08
N ASP A 114 2.89 5.03 5.74
CA ASP A 114 1.93 4.44 4.79
C ASP A 114 1.76 2.93 5.01
N ILE A 115 2.86 2.17 5.06
CA ILE A 115 2.79 0.71 5.26
C ILE A 115 2.25 0.34 6.66
N LEU A 116 2.62 1.09 7.70
CA LEU A 116 2.19 0.81 9.07
C LEU A 116 0.68 1.04 9.25
N VAL A 117 0.16 2.13 8.71
CA VAL A 117 -1.26 2.48 8.83
C VAL A 117 -2.11 1.58 7.92
N HIS A 118 -1.74 1.43 6.65
CA HIS A 118 -2.55 0.62 5.73
C HIS A 118 -2.54 -0.87 6.05
N GLY A 119 -1.49 -1.38 6.69
CA GLY A 119 -1.52 -2.72 7.27
C GLY A 119 -2.61 -2.88 8.35
N GLN A 120 -2.88 -1.84 9.14
CA GLN A 120 -3.97 -1.85 10.14
C GLN A 120 -5.34 -1.63 9.50
N ASP A 121 -5.43 -0.80 8.46
CA ASP A 121 -6.67 -0.59 7.70
C ASP A 121 -7.21 -1.89 7.07
N ILE A 122 -6.32 -2.87 6.85
CA ILE A 122 -6.63 -4.23 6.40
C ILE A 122 -6.91 -5.17 7.57
N ALA A 123 -6.04 -5.21 8.57
CA ALA A 123 -6.11 -6.22 9.64
C ALA A 123 -7.29 -6.01 10.61
N ILE A 124 -7.60 -4.76 10.97
CA ILE A 124 -8.63 -4.44 11.97
C ILE A 124 -10.05 -4.88 11.51
N PRO A 125 -10.50 -4.58 10.28
CA PRO A 125 -11.81 -5.03 9.80
C PRO A 125 -11.98 -6.55 9.75
N LEU A 126 -10.88 -7.28 9.56
CA LEU A 126 -10.86 -8.75 9.56
C LEU A 126 -10.72 -9.36 10.96
N GLY A 127 -10.49 -8.55 11.99
CA GLY A 127 -10.20 -9.03 13.34
C GLY A 127 -8.86 -9.79 13.44
N LEU A 128 -7.95 -9.58 12.48
CA LEU A 128 -6.65 -10.24 12.45
C LEU A 128 -5.63 -9.49 13.32
N PRO A 129 -4.80 -10.20 14.09
CA PRO A 129 -3.75 -9.56 14.87
C PRO A 129 -2.65 -9.01 13.95
N ARG A 130 -2.35 -7.72 14.09
CA ARG A 130 -1.15 -7.10 13.50
C ARG A 130 -0.50 -6.20 14.53
N GLU A 131 0.62 -6.63 15.11
CA GLU A 131 1.32 -5.84 16.11
C GLU A 131 1.98 -4.61 15.47
N MET A 132 1.75 -3.43 16.05
CA MET A 132 2.38 -2.20 15.59
C MET A 132 3.82 -2.11 16.13
N PRO A 133 4.86 -2.02 15.28
CA PRO A 133 6.23 -1.75 15.73
C PRO A 133 6.33 -0.34 16.32
N LYS A 134 6.22 -0.25 17.66
CA LYS A 134 6.03 1.02 18.39
C LYS A 134 7.14 2.06 18.13
N ASP A 135 8.38 1.61 17.98
CA ASP A 135 9.50 2.53 17.74
C ASP A 135 9.49 3.09 16.31
N ALA A 136 9.04 2.29 15.34
CA ALA A 136 8.82 2.76 13.98
C ALA A 136 7.62 3.70 13.91
N ALA A 137 6.52 3.36 14.61
CA ALA A 137 5.34 4.21 14.69
C ALA A 137 5.62 5.58 15.32
N ARG A 138 6.51 5.67 16.32
CA ARG A 138 6.96 6.95 16.89
C ARG A 138 7.85 7.76 15.94
N ALA A 139 8.56 7.09 15.06
CA ALA A 139 9.50 7.71 14.12
C ALA A 139 8.82 8.14 12.80
N ALA A 140 7.67 7.55 12.50
CA ALA A 140 6.80 7.86 11.36
C ALA A 140 6.24 9.28 11.43
#